data_AF-A0A520PPC3-F1
#
_entry.id   AF-A0A520PPC3-F1
#
_cell.length_a   1.000
_cell.length_b   1.000
_cell.length_c   1.000
_cell.angle_alpha   90.00
_cell.angle_beta   90.00
_cell.angle_gamma   90.00
#
_symmetry.space_group_name_H-M   'P 1'
#
loop_
_entity.id
_entity.type
_entity.pdbx_description
1 polymer ?
#
loop_
_entity_poly.entity_id
_entity_poly.type
_entity_poly.pdbx_seq_one_letter_code
_entity_poly.pdbx_strand_id
1 'polypeptide(L)'
;MCRNIKLLYNFEPPATEDEIYASALQYVRKVSGMRKPSKQNEDCFQRAIDEITEITKRLLLEELETSAPSRDREEEKARAKERGQQREARMRAQLASE
;
A
#
# COMPACT_ATOMS: atom_id res chain seq x y z
N MET A 1 -8.15 -9.27 0.13
CA MET A 1 -6.86 -8.67 -0.25
C MET A 1 -6.63 -7.41 0.57
N CYS A 2 -5.41 -7.16 1.03
CA CYS A 2 -5.02 -5.96 1.77
C CYS A 2 -5.02 -4.75 0.85
N ARG A 3 -6.20 -4.21 0.53
CA ARG A 3 -6.38 -3.10 -0.43
C ARG A 3 -5.56 -1.84 -0.11
N ASN A 4 -4.99 -1.75 1.10
CA ASN A 4 -4.19 -0.61 1.55
C ASN A 4 -2.68 -0.88 1.65
N ILE A 5 -2.19 -2.11 1.42
CA ILE A 5 -0.74 -2.33 1.29
C ILE A 5 -0.38 -1.99 -0.16
N LYS A 6 0.25 -0.82 -0.35
CA LYS A 6 0.62 -0.28 -1.67
C LYS A 6 2.13 -0.41 -1.89
N LEU A 7 2.55 -0.33 -3.15
CA LEU A 7 3.96 -0.15 -3.47
C LEU A 7 4.36 1.28 -3.04
N LEU A 8 5.43 1.40 -2.25
CA LEU A 8 5.92 2.67 -1.70
C LEU A 8 7.36 3.01 -2.13
N TYR A 9 8.10 2.05 -2.68
CA TYR A 9 9.50 2.25 -3.08
C TYR A 9 9.64 2.98 -4.43
N ASN A 10 10.69 3.79 -4.55
CA ASN A 10 11.09 4.50 -5.77
C ASN A 10 10.01 5.43 -6.35
N PHE A 11 9.45 6.29 -5.48
CA PHE A 11 8.53 7.37 -5.86
C PHE A 11 9.16 8.73 -5.59
N GLU A 12 8.79 9.72 -6.41
CA GLU A 12 9.01 11.14 -6.16
C GLU A 12 7.64 11.81 -5.96
N PRO A 13 7.36 12.43 -4.80
CA PRO A 13 8.18 12.45 -3.58
C PRO A 13 8.28 11.07 -2.88
N PRO A 14 9.31 10.85 -2.04
CA PRO A 14 9.50 9.61 -1.28
C PRO A 14 8.32 9.28 -0.35
N ALA A 15 8.16 7.99 -0.04
CA ALA A 15 7.10 7.49 0.85
C ALA A 15 7.07 8.26 2.18
N THR A 16 5.88 8.69 2.59
CA THR A 16 5.70 9.37 3.88
C THR A 16 5.58 8.36 5.01
N GLU A 17 5.91 8.78 6.22
CA GLU A 17 5.80 7.94 7.41
C GLU A 17 4.35 7.45 7.63
N ASP A 18 3.35 8.30 7.38
CA ASP A 18 1.94 7.94 7.48
C ASP A 18 1.53 6.83 6.50
N GLU A 19 2.08 6.82 5.28
CA GLU A 19 1.81 5.77 4.30
C GLU A 19 2.43 4.42 4.69
N ILE A 20 3.62 4.48 5.29
CA ILE A 20 4.33 3.31 5.80
C ILE A 20 3.58 2.77 7.02
N TYR A 21 3.20 3.64 7.96
CA TYR A 21 2.40 3.29 9.14
C TYR A 21 1.05 2.68 8.75
N ALA A 22 0.35 3.29 7.78
CA ALA A 22 -0.90 2.76 7.27
C ALA A 22 -0.74 1.37 6.65
N SER A 23 0.40 1.11 5.99
CA SER A 23 0.73 -0.20 5.42
C SER A 23 1.03 -1.23 6.51
N ALA A 24 1.83 -0.86 7.52
CA ALA A 24 2.15 -1.67 8.69
C ALA A 24 0.89 -2.08 9.46
N LEU A 25 0.00 -1.14 9.76
CA LEU A 25 -1.29 -1.38 10.41
C LEU A 25 -2.13 -2.45 9.66
N GLN A 26 -2.15 -2.37 8.33
CA GLN A 26 -2.94 -3.29 7.51
C GLN A 26 -2.29 -4.67 7.41
N TYR A 27 -0.96 -4.73 7.41
CA TYR A 27 -0.21 -5.98 7.54
C TYR A 27 -0.53 -6.66 8.87
N VAL A 28 -0.39 -5.96 10.00
CA VAL A 28 -0.66 -6.52 11.33
C VAL A 28 -2.10 -7.01 11.44
N ARG A 29 -3.10 -6.23 10.99
CA ARG A 29 -4.50 -6.65 10.93
C ARG A 29 -4.72 -7.90 10.07
N LYS A 30 -4.02 -8.00 8.95
CA LYS A 30 -4.16 -9.14 8.03
C LYS A 30 -3.60 -10.41 8.64
N VAL A 31 -2.38 -10.35 9.18
CA VAL A 31 -1.66 -11.52 9.71
C VAL A 31 -2.30 -12.00 11.02
N SER A 32 -2.71 -11.07 11.89
CA SER A 32 -3.39 -11.41 13.13
C SER A 32 -4.83 -11.92 12.94
N GLY A 33 -5.46 -11.63 11.81
CA GLY A 33 -6.89 -11.88 11.59
C GLY A 33 -7.81 -10.94 12.39
N MET A 34 -7.27 -10.01 13.17
CA MET A 34 -8.05 -9.08 14.00
C MET A 34 -8.08 -7.70 13.35
N ARG A 35 -9.28 -7.23 12.99
CA ARG A 35 -9.45 -5.86 12.47
C ARG A 35 -9.26 -4.81 13.56
N LYS A 36 -9.64 -5.12 14.80
CA LYS A 36 -9.45 -4.30 15.99
C LYS A 36 -8.93 -5.22 17.10
N PRO A 37 -7.80 -4.89 17.76
CA PRO A 37 -7.33 -5.67 18.90
C PRO A 37 -8.32 -5.60 20.07
N SER A 38 -8.28 -6.60 20.94
CA SER A 38 -8.91 -6.51 22.27
C SER A 38 -8.10 -5.55 23.15
N LYS A 39 -8.71 -5.02 24.23
CA LYS A 39 -8.00 -4.14 25.18
C LYS A 39 -6.69 -4.73 25.70
N GLN A 40 -6.66 -6.04 25.94
CA GLN A 40 -5.46 -6.75 26.42
C GLN A 40 -4.34 -6.79 25.38
N ASN A 41 -4.67 -6.70 24.09
CA ASN A 41 -3.74 -6.81 22.98
C ASN A 41 -3.41 -5.45 22.33
N GLU A 42 -3.94 -4.34 22.86
CA GLU A 42 -3.71 -3.00 22.27
C GLU A 42 -2.21 -2.65 22.25
N ASP A 43 -1.51 -2.85 23.37
CA ASP A 43 -0.09 -2.53 23.47
C ASP A 43 0.79 -3.39 22.55
N CYS A 44 0.50 -4.70 22.44
CA CYS A 44 1.29 -5.57 21.57
C CYS A 44 1.02 -5.29 20.09
N PHE A 45 -0.21 -4.90 19.74
CA PHE A 45 -0.54 -4.44 18.39
C PHE A 45 0.21 -3.16 18.05
N GLN A 46 0.17 -2.17 18.95
CA GLN A 46 0.80 -0.88 18.69
C GLN A 46 2.31 -1.04 18.51
N ARG A 47 2.98 -1.78 19.41
CA ARG A 47 4.42 -2.07 19.27
C ARG A 47 4.76 -2.74 17.94
N ALA A 48 3.98 -3.75 17.53
CA ALA A 48 4.23 -4.42 16.27
C ALA A 48 4.08 -3.47 15.06
N ILE A 49 3.10 -2.56 15.09
CA ILE A 49 2.92 -1.57 14.04
C ILE A 49 4.10 -0.61 14.00
N ASP A 50 4.55 -0.11 15.16
CA ASP A 50 5.65 0.85 15.27
C ASP A 50 6.97 0.23 14.79
N GLU A 51 7.29 -0.99 15.22
CA GLU A 51 8.50 -1.72 14.80
C GLU A 51 8.51 -2.00 13.29
N ILE A 52 7.37 -2.40 12.73
CA ILE A 52 7.23 -2.64 11.28
C ILE A 52 7.34 -1.33 10.51
N THR A 53 6.81 -0.23 11.04
CA THR A 53 6.91 1.09 10.43
C THR A 53 8.37 1.51 10.32
N GLU A 54 9.12 1.38 11.42
CA GLU A 54 10.52 1.81 11.48
C GLU A 54 11.44 0.96 10.59
N ILE A 55 11.32 -0.37 10.66
CA ILE A 55 12.13 -1.24 9.79
C ILE A 55 11.82 -1.02 8.31
N THR A 56 10.55 -0.76 7.97
CA THR A 56 10.14 -0.50 6.59
C THR A 56 10.61 0.87 6.12
N LYS A 57 10.56 1.90 6.98
CA LYS A 57 11.06 3.24 6.69
C LYS A 57 12.54 3.22 6.34
N ARG A 58 13.36 2.61 7.19
CA ARG A 58 14.79 2.42 6.94
C ARG A 58 15.05 1.64 5.65
N LEU A 59 14.34 0.53 5.44
CA LEU A 59 14.46 -0.24 4.19
C LEU A 59 14.19 0.64 2.96
N LEU A 60 13.07 1.37 2.95
CA LEU A 60 12.61 2.11 1.78
C LEU A 60 13.40 3.38 1.49
N LEU A 61 13.90 4.06 2.53
CA LEU A 61 14.51 5.39 2.43
C LEU A 61 16.03 5.36 2.50
N GLU A 62 16.64 4.32 3.09
CA GLU A 62 18.08 4.30 3.39
C GLU A 62 18.80 3.09 2.78
N GLU A 63 18.20 1.89 2.81
CA GLU A 63 18.92 0.65 2.45
C GLU A 63 18.70 0.20 1.00
N LEU A 64 17.55 0.52 0.40
CA LEU A 64 17.27 0.14 -0.97
C LEU A 64 17.87 1.13 -1.98
N GLU A 65 18.64 0.58 -2.92
CA GLU A 65 19.19 1.32 -4.05
C GLU A 65 18.55 0.85 -5.37
N THR A 66 18.39 1.77 -6.33
CA THR A 66 17.94 1.41 -7.68
C THR A 66 18.46 2.39 -8.70
N SER A 67 18.76 1.89 -9.90
CA SER A 67 19.09 2.69 -11.07
C SER A 67 17.86 3.05 -11.92
N ALA A 68 16.69 2.50 -11.57
CA ALA A 68 15.45 2.80 -12.29
C ALA A 68 14.99 4.24 -12.01
N PRO A 69 14.44 4.96 -13.01
CA PRO A 69 13.89 6.28 -12.78
C PRO A 69 12.77 6.23 -11.73
N SER A 70 12.67 7.27 -10.92
CA SER A 70 11.62 7.40 -9.92
C SER A 70 10.25 7.52 -10.58
N ARG A 71 9.23 7.00 -9.89
CA ARG A 71 7.84 7.05 -10.35
C ARG A 71 7.12 8.24 -9.75
N ASP A 72 6.28 8.89 -10.54
CA ASP A 72 5.37 9.91 -10.04
C ASP A 72 4.05 9.27 -9.56
N ARG A 73 3.57 9.69 -8.38
CA ARG A 73 2.36 9.11 -7.78
C ARG A 73 1.08 9.50 -8.52
N GLU A 74 0.99 10.73 -9.01
CA GLU A 74 -0.18 11.22 -9.74
C GLU A 74 -0.26 10.54 -11.12
N GLU A 75 0.87 10.33 -11.78
CA GLU A 75 0.92 9.54 -13.00
C GLU A 75 0.47 8.09 -12.76
N GLU A 76 0.97 7.42 -11.71
CA GLU A 76 0.56 6.05 -11.40
C GLU A 76 -0.94 5.95 -11.06
N LYS A 77 -1.49 6.93 -10.35
CA LYS A 77 -2.94 7.04 -10.10
C LYS A 77 -3.72 7.21 -11.40
N ALA A 78 -3.25 8.09 -12.30
CA ALA A 78 -3.89 8.32 -13.60
C ALA A 78 -3.88 7.05 -14.45
N ARG A 79 -2.72 6.38 -14.57
CA ARG A 79 -2.58 5.09 -15.26
C ARG A 79 -3.48 4.02 -14.65
N ALA A 80 -3.62 3.97 -13.32
CA ALA A 80 -4.53 3.04 -12.65
C ALA A 80 -6.01 3.31 -12.97
N LYS A 81 -6.40 4.58 -13.03
CA LYS A 81 -7.76 5.00 -13.40
C LYS A 81 -8.08 4.64 -14.85
N GLU A 82 -7.17 4.91 -15.78
CA GLU A 82 -7.31 4.55 -17.20
C GLU A 82 -7.47 3.03 -17.37
N ARG A 83 -6.60 2.23 -16.72
CA ARG A 83 -6.75 0.77 -16.69
C ARG A 83 -8.12 0.33 -16.14
N GLY A 84 -8.67 1.07 -15.18
CA GLY A 84 -10.02 0.85 -14.66
C GLY A 84 -11.10 1.08 -15.71
N GLN A 85 -11.03 2.21 -16.41
CA GLN A 85 -11.98 2.58 -17.47
C GLN A 85 -11.92 1.61 -18.66
N GLN A 86 -10.73 1.18 -19.07
CA GLN A 86 -10.56 0.20 -20.15
C GLN A 86 -11.21 -1.15 -19.78
N ARG A 87 -11.07 -1.61 -18.54
CA ARG A 87 -11.74 -2.82 -18.06
C ARG A 87 -13.26 -2.66 -18.07
N GLU A 88 -13.77 -1.53 -17.59
CA GLU A 88 -15.21 -1.24 -17.60
C GLU A 88 -15.76 -1.21 -19.03
N ALA A 89 -15.09 -0.52 -19.94
CA ALA A 89 -15.46 -0.44 -21.36
C ALA A 89 -15.48 -1.83 -22.01
N ARG A 90 -14.46 -2.66 -21.74
CA ARG A 90 -14.42 -4.05 -22.21
C ARG A 90 -15.60 -4.87 -21.69
N MET A 91 -15.92 -4.77 -20.40
CA MET A 91 -17.06 -5.50 -19.83
C MET A 91 -18.40 -5.03 -20.40
N ARG A 92 -18.58 -3.72 -20.59
CA ARG A 92 -19.79 -3.18 -21.23
C ARG A 92 -19.95 -3.64 -22.68
N ALA A 93 -18.86 -3.65 -23.45
CA ALA A 93 -18.89 -4.15 -24.82
C ALA A 93 -19.28 -5.63 -24.89
N GLN A 94 -18.78 -6.43 -23.95
CA GLN A 94 -19.13 -7.85 -23.85
C GLN A 94 -20.62 -8.05 -23.50
N LEU A 95 -21.14 -7.30 -22.53
CA LEU A 95 -22.56 -7.35 -22.15
C LEU A 95 -23.50 -6.85 -23.25
N ALA A 96 -23.06 -5.93 -24.10
CA ALA A 96 -23.86 -5.43 -25.22
C ALA A 96 -23.85 -6.37 -26.44
N SER A 97 -22.96 -7.37 -26.43
CA SER A 97 -22.85 -8.40 -27.48
C SER A 97 -23.57 -9.72 -27.13
N GLU A 98 -24.11 -9.84 -25.92
CA GLU A 98 -24.94 -10.94 -25.42
C GLU A 98 -26.43 -10.57 -25.49
#